data_AF-A0A7C7KM26-F1
#
_entry.id   AF-A0A7C7KM26-F1
#
_cell.length_a   1.000
_cell.length_b   1.000
_cell.length_c   1.000
_cell.angle_alpha   90.00
_cell.angle_beta   90.00
_cell.angle_gamma   90.00
#
_symmetry.space_group_name_H-M   'P 1'
#
loop_
_entity.id
_entity.type
_entity.pdbx_description
1 polymer ?
#
loop_
_entity_poly.entity_id
_entity_poly.type
_entity_poly.pdbx_seq_one_letter_code
_entity_poly.pdbx_strand_id
1 'polypeptide(L)'
;LLAHDWPGNVRELRNAADRFVLGLSDALPGPDNGFDPPAEGPLAARLNSVEKAILEAELQRQGGSLKATYEALGLSRKTLYDKLRRHGIRREDFLAEGTG
;
A
#
# COMPACT_ATOMS: atom_id res chain seq x y z
N LEU A 1 -10.00 -15.46 -31.77
CA LEU A 1 -9.44 -16.20 -30.62
C LEU A 1 -8.42 -15.30 -29.94
N LEU A 2 -8.88 -14.44 -29.03
CA LEU A 2 -8.05 -13.48 -28.30
C LEU A 2 -7.36 -14.22 -27.14
N ALA A 3 -6.21 -14.82 -27.44
CA ALA A 3 -5.29 -15.31 -26.43
C ALA A 3 -4.50 -14.10 -25.92
N HIS A 4 -4.95 -13.51 -24.81
CA HIS A 4 -4.03 -12.74 -23.98
C HIS A 4 -3.15 -13.73 -23.22
N ASP A 5 -1.83 -13.66 -23.45
CA ASP A 5 -0.82 -14.35 -22.65
C ASP A 5 -0.85 -13.78 -21.24
N TRP A 6 -1.53 -14.49 -20.34
CA TRP A 6 -1.42 -14.25 -18.91
C TRP A 6 -0.06 -14.80 -18.46
N PRO A 7 0.77 -14.03 -17.74
CA PRO A 7 2.09 -14.45 -17.32
C PRO A 7 1.96 -15.49 -16.18
N GLY A 8 1.63 -16.72 -16.55
CA GLY A 8 1.89 -17.92 -15.76
C GLY A 8 1.43 -17.88 -14.31
N ASN A 9 0.11 -17.88 -14.05
CA ASN A 9 -0.48 -18.75 -13.03
C ASN A 9 -2.01 -18.62 -12.97
N VAL A 10 -2.70 -19.76 -12.76
CA VAL A 10 -4.15 -19.86 -12.48
C VAL A 10 -4.59 -18.97 -11.29
N ARG A 11 -3.64 -18.55 -10.45
CA ARG A 11 -3.87 -17.63 -9.32
C ARG A 11 -4.21 -16.20 -9.76
N GLU A 12 -3.66 -15.71 -10.87
CA GLU A 12 -3.99 -14.37 -11.39
C GLU A 12 -5.38 -14.35 -12.00
N LEU A 13 -5.73 -15.40 -12.76
CA LEU A 13 -7.09 -15.60 -13.26
C LEU A 13 -8.10 -15.70 -12.10
N ARG A 14 -7.76 -16.44 -11.03
CA ARG A 14 -8.59 -16.53 -9.83
C ARG A 14 -8.75 -15.18 -9.15
N ASN A 15 -7.66 -14.43 -8.94
CA ASN A 15 -7.73 -13.11 -8.30
C ASN A 15 -8.55 -12.11 -9.14
N ALA A 16 -8.43 -12.16 -10.47
CA ALA A 16 -9.24 -11.35 -11.37
C ALA A 16 -10.73 -11.74 -11.32
N ALA A 17 -11.02 -13.05 -11.30
CA ALA A 17 -12.39 -13.56 -11.17
C ALA A 17 -13.01 -13.25 -9.80
N ASP A 18 -12.27 -13.43 -8.71
CA ASP A 18 -12.72 -13.11 -7.34
C ASP A 18 -13.06 -11.62 -7.23
N ARG A 19 -12.24 -10.73 -7.83
CA ARG A 19 -12.51 -9.29 -7.85
C ARG A 19 -13.69 -8.89 -8.73
N PHE A 20 -13.91 -9.58 -9.85
CA PHE A 20 -15.08 -9.38 -10.70
C PHE A 20 -16.37 -9.77 -9.96
N VAL A 21 -16.38 -10.91 -9.27
CA VAL A 21 -17.52 -11.35 -8.44
C VAL A 21 -17.79 -10.37 -7.29
N LEU A 22 -16.74 -9.78 -6.72
CA LEU A 22 -16.84 -8.81 -5.63
C LEU A 22 -17.16 -7.37 -6.10
N GLY A 23 -17.36 -7.12 -7.41
CA GLY A 23 -17.69 -5.80 -7.94
C GLY A 23 -16.54 -4.78 -7.89
N LEU A 24 -15.30 -5.24 -7.71
CA LEU A 24 -14.08 -4.41 -7.70
C LEU A 24 -13.48 -4.23 -9.10
N SER A 25 -14.29 -4.38 -10.16
CA SER A 25 -13.83 -4.44 -11.55
C SER A 25 -13.40 -3.12 -12.19
N ASP A 26 -13.53 -1.99 -11.49
CA ASP A 26 -13.23 -0.67 -12.07
C ASP A 26 -11.77 -0.22 -11.94
N ALA A 27 -10.89 -1.11 -11.48
CA ALA A 27 -9.45 -0.86 -11.49
C ALA A 27 -8.72 -2.14 -11.90
N LEU A 28 -8.69 -2.39 -13.21
CA LEU A 28 -7.55 -3.14 -13.75
C LEU A 28 -6.30 -2.36 -13.33
N PRO A 29 -5.35 -2.94 -12.58
CA PRO A 29 -4.05 -2.32 -12.40
C PRO A 29 -3.37 -2.30 -13.76
N GLY A 30 -3.56 -1.20 -14.49
CA GLY A 30 -2.62 -0.81 -15.52
C GLY A 30 -1.32 -0.37 -14.86
N PRO A 31 -0.19 -0.43 -15.57
CA PRO A 31 1.12 -0.02 -15.04
C PRO A 31 1.20 1.44 -14.56
N ASP A 32 0.16 2.25 -14.79
CA ASP A 32 0.06 3.67 -14.39
C ASP A 32 -0.75 3.92 -13.11
N ASN A 33 -1.34 2.88 -12.53
CA ASN A 33 -2.01 3.02 -11.24
C ASN A 33 -0.91 2.79 -10.21
N GLY A 34 -0.44 3.82 -9.50
CA GLY A 34 0.67 3.79 -8.53
C GLY A 34 0.58 2.80 -7.35
N PHE A 35 -0.24 1.76 -7.47
CA PHE A 35 -0.05 0.47 -6.82
C PHE A 35 0.99 -0.35 -7.59
N ASP A 36 2.24 -0.24 -7.16
CA ASP A 36 3.24 -1.25 -7.48
C ASP A 36 2.64 -2.64 -7.19
N PRO A 37 2.79 -3.62 -8.10
CA PRO A 37 2.33 -4.98 -7.84
C PRO A 37 2.91 -5.45 -6.49
N PRO A 38 2.10 -6.10 -5.64
CA PRO A 38 2.54 -6.46 -4.29
C PRO A 38 3.83 -7.27 -4.40
N ALA A 39 4.92 -6.72 -3.85
CA ALA A 39 6.27 -7.24 -3.96
C ALA A 39 6.32 -8.78 -3.96
N GLU A 40 6.89 -9.37 -5.02
CA GLU A 40 7.11 -10.80 -5.10
C GLU A 40 7.99 -11.25 -3.92
N GLY A 41 7.55 -12.25 -3.16
CA GLY A 41 8.30 -12.75 -2.00
C GLY A 41 7.46 -13.42 -0.91
N PRO A 42 8.10 -13.85 0.19
CA PRO A 42 7.43 -14.48 1.33
C PRO A 42 6.33 -13.59 1.92
N LEU A 43 5.31 -14.21 2.53
CA LEU A 43 4.16 -13.49 3.13
C LEU A 43 4.59 -12.34 4.06
N ALA A 44 5.64 -12.56 4.86
CA ALA A 44 6.17 -11.55 5.76
C ALA A 44 6.64 -10.28 5.03
N ALA A 45 7.31 -10.41 3.88
CA ALA A 45 7.78 -9.27 3.08
C ALA A 45 6.59 -8.50 2.47
N ARG A 46 5.56 -9.24 2.04
CA ARG A 46 4.32 -8.64 1.52
C ARG A 46 3.56 -7.85 2.58
N LEU A 47 3.42 -8.41 3.78
CA LEU A 47 2.78 -7.71 4.91
C LEU A 47 3.57 -6.46 5.32
N ASN A 48 4.90 -6.52 5.30
CA ASN A 48 5.73 -5.35 5.57
C ASN A 48 5.52 -4.25 4.52
N SER A 49 5.39 -4.61 3.25
CA SER A 49 5.16 -3.65 2.15
C SER A 49 3.79 -2.98 2.27
N VAL A 50 2.74 -3.76 2.58
CA VAL A 50 1.40 -3.21 2.83
C VAL A 50 1.40 -2.32 4.07
N GLU A 51 2.04 -2.74 5.16
CA GLU A 51 2.16 -1.91 6.37
C GLU A 51 2.87 -0.59 6.08
N LYS A 52 3.98 -0.62 5.32
CA LYS A 52 4.70 0.58 4.90
C LYS A 52 3.81 1.53 4.10
N ALA A 53 3.11 1.02 3.09
CA ALA A 53 2.21 1.82 2.26
C ALA A 53 1.09 2.51 3.08
N ILE A 54 0.51 1.81 4.05
CA ILE A 54 -0.52 2.40 4.94
C ILE A 54 0.07 3.53 5.79
N LEU A 55 1.27 3.34 6.34
CA LEU A 55 1.94 4.36 7.17
C LEU A 55 2.27 5.62 6.35
N GLU A 56 2.79 5.45 5.14
CA GLU A 56 3.13 6.55 4.23
C GLU A 56 1.88 7.31 3.77
N ALA A 57 0.82 6.59 3.37
CA ALA A 57 -0.44 7.20 2.96
C ALA A 57 -1.09 8.03 4.08
N GLU A 58 -1.09 7.51 5.31
CA GLU A 58 -1.65 8.27 6.44
C GLU A 58 -0.75 9.44 6.87
N LEU A 59 0.57 9.30 6.81
CA LEU A 59 1.48 10.43 7.02
C LEU A 59 1.25 11.53 6.00
N GLN A 60 1.06 11.17 4.73
CA GLN A 60 0.76 12.11 3.66
C GLN A 60 -0.56 12.84 3.92
N ARG A 61 -1.63 12.10 4.23
CA ARG A 61 -2.95 12.66 4.53
C ARG A 61 -2.91 13.65 5.70
N GLN A 62 -2.00 13.45 6.64
CA GLN A 62 -1.85 14.28 7.84
C GLN A 62 -0.70 15.31 7.74
N GLY A 63 -0.09 15.47 6.56
CA GLY A 63 1.03 16.39 6.34
C GLY A 63 2.20 16.16 7.30
N GLY A 64 2.58 14.90 7.52
CA GLY A 64 3.69 14.52 8.42
C GLY A 64 3.39 14.63 9.92
N SER A 65 2.15 14.93 10.32
CA SER A 65 1.75 15.04 11.72
C SER A 65 1.69 13.68 12.42
N LEU A 66 2.77 13.30 13.11
CA LEU A 66 2.84 12.05 13.88
C LEU A 66 1.68 11.87 14.87
N LYS A 67 1.20 12.96 15.50
CA LYS A 67 0.10 12.90 16.46
C LYS A 67 -1.19 12.45 15.78
N ALA A 68 -1.56 13.13 14.71
CA ALA A 68 -2.76 12.80 13.96
C ALA A 68 -2.66 11.39 13.35
N THR A 69 -1.47 10.99 12.87
CA THR A 69 -1.24 9.66 12.31
C THR A 69 -1.46 8.53 13.33
N TYR A 70 -0.88 8.60 14.54
CA TYR A 70 -1.08 7.51 15.50
C TYR A 70 -2.52 7.46 16.03
N GLU A 71 -3.19 8.61 16.16
CA GLU A 71 -4.61 8.67 16.57
C GLU A 71 -5.51 8.07 15.49
N ALA A 72 -5.29 8.41 14.21
CA ALA A 72 -6.06 7.89 13.09
C ALA A 72 -5.87 6.38 12.87
N LEU A 73 -4.66 5.86 13.06
CA LEU A 73 -4.36 4.43 12.94
C LEU A 73 -4.71 3.62 14.21
N GLY A 74 -5.17 4.28 15.29
CA GLY A 74 -5.44 3.62 16.56
C GLY A 74 -4.19 3.01 17.22
N LEU A 75 -3.02 3.61 16.98
CA LEU A 75 -1.74 3.14 17.50
C LEU A 75 -1.29 3.94 18.71
N SER A 76 -0.52 3.30 19.60
CA SER A 76 0.25 4.05 20.58
C SER A 76 1.34 4.87 19.89
N ARG A 77 1.73 5.99 20.48
CA ARG A 77 2.87 6.79 20.00
C ARG A 77 4.13 5.93 19.82
N LYS A 78 4.49 5.10 20.80
CA LYS A 78 5.68 4.25 20.72
C LYS A 78 5.60 3.29 19.54
N THR A 79 4.44 2.64 19.34
CA THR A 79 4.22 1.70 18.24
C THR A 79 4.43 2.35 16.87
N LEU A 80 3.93 3.58 16.68
CA LEU A 80 4.16 4.31 15.44
C LEU A 80 5.65 4.55 15.21
N TYR A 81 6.38 5.07 16.20
CA TYR A 81 7.82 5.35 16.06
C TYR A 81 8.64 4.08 15.74
N ASP A 82 8.33 2.97 16.40
CA ASP A 82 9.00 1.69 16.13
C ASP A 82 8.74 1.20 14.70
N LYS A 83 7.52 1.37 14.18
CA LYS A 83 7.16 1.02 12.80
C LYS A 83 7.84 1.93 11.78
N LEU A 84 7.84 3.25 12.00
CA LEU A 84 8.54 4.20 11.11
C LEU A 84 10.04 3.86 11.03
N ARG A 85 10.68 3.58 12.18
CA ARG A 85 12.08 3.17 12.22
C ARG A 85 12.32 1.84 11.50
N ARG A 86 11.44 0.85 11.67
CA ARG A 86 11.55 -0.46 11.00
C ARG A 86 11.46 -0.35 9.48
N HIS A 87 10.59 0.53 8.98
CA HIS A 87 10.34 0.71 7.55
C HIS A 87 11.20 1.81 6.90
N GLY A 88 12.04 2.48 7.70
CA GLY A 88 12.90 3.57 7.21
C GLY A 88 12.15 4.84 6.80
N ILE A 89 10.92 5.03 7.28
CA ILE A 89 10.06 6.17 6.92
C ILE A 89 10.48 7.37 7.76
N ARG A 90 10.74 8.52 7.11
CA ARG A 90 11.03 9.79 7.79
C ARG A 90 9.85 10.72 7.59
N ARG A 91 9.32 11.26 8.69
CA ARG A 91 8.19 12.20 8.61
C ARG A 91 8.52 13.49 7.84
N GLU A 92 9.81 13.84 7.78
CA GLU A 92 10.31 15.05 7.11
C GLU A 92 9.99 15.05 5.61
N ASP A 93 9.96 13.87 5.00
CA ASP A 93 9.62 13.67 3.59
C ASP A 93 8.16 14.10 3.31
N PHE A 94 7.29 14.08 4.33
CA PHE A 94 5.85 14.36 4.23
C PHE A 94 5.45 15.76 4.75
N LEU A 95 6.42 16.55 5.25
CA LEU A 95 6.16 17.93 5.72
C LEU A 95 6.16 18.95 4.57
N ALA A 96 6.82 18.66 3.46
CA ALA A 96 7.05 19.61 2.36
C ALA A 96 5.95 19.62 1.28
N GLU A 97 5.13 18.56 1.18
CA GLU A 97 4.12 18.43 0.12
C GLU A 97 2.81 19.17 0.38
N GLY A 98 2.62 19.79 1.55
CA GLY A 98 1.41 20.53 1.92
C GLY A 98 1.42 22.04 1.69
N THR A 99 2.48 22.60 1.09
CA THR A 99 2.57 24.03 0.74
C THR A 99 2.61 24.17 -0.79
N GLY A 100 1.44 24.08 -1.42
CA GLY A 100 1.23 24.30 -2.86
C GLY A 100 -0.17 24.82 -3.13
#